data_AF-A0AAW8RF88-F1
#
_entry.id   AF-A0AAW8RF88-F1
#
_cell.length_a   1.000
_cell.length_b   1.000
_cell.length_c   1.000
_cell.angle_alpha   90.00
_cell.angle_beta   90.00
_cell.angle_gamma   90.00
#
_symmetry.space_group_name_H-M   'P 1'
#
loop_
_entity.id
_entity.type
_entity.pdbx_description
1 polymer ?
#
loop_
_entity_poly.entity_id
_entity_poly.type
_entity_poly.pdbx_seq_one_letter_code
_entity_poly.pdbx_strand_id
1 'polypeptide(L)'
;MLKKTIEYKTVEHDEIVDSKVDVRFMYGISPQKLYEQNYSKSFWGSFEKASIALSQLLTKLDISKDGEVNQSDMGEMLPVLTNEDINSFFQDMIPCLYLEIQNGRIVQNQETFETAQESEWINELIDIRFYIDLFFEMSLNKMAEVTKKKTPKKKTNSKKS
;
A
#
# COMPACT_ATOMS: atom_id res chain seq x y z
N MET A 1 -4.97 6.40 5.87
CA MET A 1 -3.78 7.25 5.66
C MET A 1 -2.77 6.79 6.67
N LEU A 2 -1.73 6.15 6.18
CA LEU A 2 -0.65 5.60 6.95
C LEU A 2 0.47 6.63 7.00
N LYS A 3 0.98 6.94 8.19
CA LYS A 3 2.18 7.77 8.36
C LYS A 3 3.30 6.86 8.86
N LYS A 4 4.47 6.94 8.24
CA LYS A 4 5.65 6.20 8.67
C LYS A 4 6.85 7.14 8.72
N THR A 5 7.63 7.00 9.78
CA THR A 5 8.95 7.61 9.87
C THR A 5 9.95 6.55 9.42
N ILE A 6 10.72 6.85 8.38
CA ILE A 6 11.70 5.94 7.80
C ILE A 6 13.09 6.47 8.14
N GLU A 7 13.93 5.59 8.67
CA GLU A 7 15.35 5.82 8.88
C GLU A 7 16.09 5.04 7.79
N TYR A 8 16.96 5.72 7.05
CA TYR A 8 17.65 5.17 5.89
C TYR A 8 19.05 5.76 5.79
N LYS A 9 19.94 5.09 5.05
CA LYS A 9 21.29 5.58 4.81
C LYS A 9 21.35 6.26 3.45
N THR A 10 21.91 7.46 3.43
CA THR A 10 22.13 8.24 2.20
C THR A 10 23.60 8.58 2.05
N VAL A 11 24.02 8.93 0.84
CA VAL A 11 25.37 9.40 0.55
C VAL A 11 25.37 10.91 0.42
N GLU A 12 25.95 11.61 1.39
CA GLU A 12 26.19 13.05 1.32
C GLU A 12 27.70 13.31 1.27
N HIS A 13 28.16 14.01 0.23
CA HIS A 13 29.57 14.39 0.08
C HIS A 13 30.56 13.20 0.24
N ASP A 14 30.25 12.07 -0.39
CA ASP A 14 31.00 10.80 -0.31
C ASP A 14 31.03 10.12 1.07
N GLU A 15 30.20 10.57 2.02
CA GLU A 15 30.02 9.93 3.33
C GLU A 15 28.64 9.29 3.46
N ILE A 16 28.58 8.11 4.09
CA ILE A 16 27.32 7.45 4.43
C ILE A 16 26.79 8.06 5.73
N VAL A 17 25.62 8.71 5.65
CA VAL A 17 24.95 9.37 6.77
C VAL A 17 23.59 8.75 7.04
N ASP A 18 23.26 8.63 8.32
CA ASP A 18 21.93 8.21 8.76
C ASP A 18 20.95 9.38 8.59
N SER A 19 19.91 9.14 7.80
CA SER A 19 18.85 10.10 7.49
C SER A 19 17.49 9.61 7.95
N LYS A 20 16.56 10.55 8.10
CA LYS A 20 15.22 10.28 8.62
C LYS A 20 14.19 11.12 7.89
N VAL A 21 13.11 10.48 7.44
CA VAL A 21 12.03 11.13 6.68
C VAL A 21 10.66 10.69 7.17
N ASP A 22 9.73 11.63 7.23
CA ASP A 22 8.32 11.37 7.54
C ASP A 22 7.52 11.26 6.24
N VAL A 23 7.14 10.04 5.87
CA VAL A 23 6.34 9.76 4.67
C VAL A 23 4.89 9.49 5.02
N ARG A 24 4.01 9.73 4.05
CA ARG A 24 2.56 9.51 4.17
C ARG A 24 2.06 8.73 2.98
N PHE A 25 1.19 7.77 3.24
CA PHE A 25 0.55 6.94 2.25
C PHE A 25 -0.96 7.08 2.38
N MET A 26 -1.65 7.21 1.25
CA MET A 26 -3.11 7.23 1.22
C MET A 26 -3.61 6.30 0.15
N TYR A 27 -4.47 5.39 0.58
CA TYR A 27 -5.25 4.57 -0.31
C TYR A 27 -6.48 5.34 -0.83
N GLY A 28 -6.82 5.15 -2.10
CA GLY A 28 -7.95 5.79 -2.75
C GLY A 28 -8.03 5.44 -4.22
N ILE A 29 -8.80 6.21 -5.00
CA ILE A 29 -8.91 6.03 -6.46
C ILE A 29 -7.66 6.56 -7.18
N SER A 30 -7.03 7.63 -6.68
CA SER A 30 -5.86 8.24 -7.34
C SER A 30 -4.66 7.29 -7.45
N PRO A 31 -4.25 6.56 -6.39
CA PRO A 31 -3.17 5.55 -6.49
C PRO A 31 -3.47 4.44 -7.48
N GLN A 32 -4.73 3.99 -7.53
CA GLN A 32 -5.15 2.95 -8.48
C GLN A 32 -4.96 3.41 -9.93
N LYS A 33 -5.36 4.66 -10.21
CA LYS A 33 -5.15 5.25 -11.54
C LYS A 33 -3.68 5.44 -11.86
N LEU A 34 -2.88 5.93 -10.91
CA LEU A 34 -1.43 6.07 -11.08
C LEU A 34 -0.76 4.73 -11.37
N TYR A 35 -1.14 3.67 -10.66
CA TYR A 35 -0.66 2.32 -10.89
C TYR A 35 -0.98 1.85 -12.32
N GLU A 36 -2.24 1.95 -12.74
CA GLU A 36 -2.65 1.48 -14.06
C GLU A 36 -1.99 2.28 -15.20
N GLN A 37 -1.74 3.58 -14.98
CA GLN A 37 -1.05 4.46 -15.93
C GLN A 37 0.44 4.12 -16.08
N ASN A 38 1.15 3.89 -14.97
CA ASN A 38 2.60 3.68 -15.00
C ASN A 38 2.98 2.24 -15.37
N TYR A 39 2.17 1.24 -15.00
CA TYR A 39 2.54 -0.16 -15.20
C TYR A 39 1.76 -0.87 -16.30
N SER A 40 0.76 -0.23 -16.92
CA SER A 40 -0.10 -0.84 -17.96
C SER A 40 -0.73 -2.19 -17.53
N LYS A 41 -0.93 -2.38 -16.22
CA LYS A 41 -1.55 -3.56 -15.59
C LYS A 41 -2.81 -3.12 -14.87
N SER A 42 -3.82 -3.98 -14.79
CA SER A 42 -4.98 -3.72 -13.92
C SER A 42 -4.56 -3.74 -12.45
N PHE A 43 -4.92 -2.69 -11.70
CA PHE A 43 -4.66 -2.62 -10.27
C PHE A 43 -5.34 -3.79 -9.56
N TRP A 44 -6.65 -3.98 -9.81
CA TRP A 44 -7.42 -5.02 -9.14
C TRP A 44 -7.00 -6.44 -9.50
N GLY A 45 -6.59 -6.67 -10.75
CA GLY A 45 -6.04 -7.97 -11.16
C GLY A 45 -4.71 -8.29 -10.48
N SER A 46 -3.83 -7.29 -10.33
CA SER A 46 -2.55 -7.45 -9.63
C SER A 46 -2.76 -7.64 -8.13
N PHE A 47 -3.63 -6.82 -7.53
CA PHE A 47 -4.01 -6.94 -6.12
C PHE A 47 -4.63 -8.30 -5.80
N GLU A 48 -5.50 -8.84 -6.66
CA GLU A 48 -6.12 -10.16 -6.45
C GLU A 48 -5.08 -11.28 -6.43
N LYS A 49 -4.12 -11.29 -7.35
CA LYS A 49 -3.03 -12.27 -7.37
C LYS A 49 -2.18 -12.18 -6.11
N ALA A 50 -1.73 -10.97 -5.75
CA ALA A 50 -0.97 -10.73 -4.53
C ALA A 50 -1.76 -11.14 -3.28
N SER A 51 -3.06 -10.86 -3.23
CA SER A 51 -3.94 -11.23 -2.13
C SER A 51 -4.07 -12.74 -1.95
N ILE A 52 -4.23 -13.48 -3.05
CA ILE A 52 -4.33 -14.94 -3.04
C ILE A 52 -3.01 -15.54 -2.57
N ALA A 53 -1.89 -15.10 -3.15
CA ALA A 53 -0.56 -15.57 -2.79
C ALA A 53 -0.26 -15.31 -1.30
N LEU A 54 -0.54 -14.09 -0.82
CA LEU A 54 -0.32 -13.73 0.58
C LEU A 54 -1.23 -14.53 1.52
N SER A 55 -2.52 -14.70 1.18
CA SER A 55 -3.44 -15.50 1.99
C SER A 55 -3.02 -16.96 2.08
N GLN A 56 -2.49 -17.54 1.00
CA GLN A 56 -1.96 -18.90 1.00
C GLN A 56 -0.72 -19.03 1.89
N LEU A 57 0.16 -18.03 1.90
CA LEU A 57 1.31 -17.99 2.80
C LEU A 57 0.87 -17.87 4.26
N LEU A 58 0.00 -16.91 4.58
CA LEU A 58 -0.53 -16.72 5.94
C LEU A 58 -1.21 -17.99 6.48
N THR A 59 -1.99 -18.67 5.65
CA THR A 59 -2.67 -19.93 6.03
C THR A 59 -1.67 -21.05 6.34
N LYS A 60 -0.57 -21.14 5.57
CA LYS A 60 0.49 -22.13 5.83
C LYS A 60 1.21 -21.90 7.16
N LEU A 61 1.29 -20.64 7.58
CA LEU A 61 1.97 -20.21 8.80
C LEU A 61 1.03 -20.18 10.02
N ASP A 62 -0.25 -20.54 9.86
CA ASP A 62 -1.30 -20.42 10.88
C ASP A 62 -1.44 -18.99 11.46
N ILE A 63 -1.07 -17.98 10.67
CA ILE A 63 -1.16 -16.57 11.05
C ILE A 63 -2.58 -16.11 10.72
N SER A 64 -3.42 -16.03 11.74
CA SER A 64 -4.79 -15.53 11.60
C SER A 64 -4.80 -14.04 11.22
N LYS A 65 -5.86 -13.59 10.53
CA LYS A 65 -6.06 -12.17 10.15
C LYS A 65 -6.09 -11.21 11.34
N ASP A 66 -6.37 -11.72 12.53
CA ASP A 66 -6.52 -10.96 13.77
C ASP A 66 -5.26 -11.03 14.66
N GLY A 67 -4.24 -11.79 14.23
CA GLY A 67 -3.01 -12.01 15.00
C GLY A 67 -1.96 -10.96 14.68
N GLU A 68 -1.46 -10.30 15.72
CA GLU A 68 -0.19 -9.58 15.65
C GLU A 68 0.88 -10.53 15.11
N VAL A 69 1.51 -10.16 14.00
CA VAL A 69 2.61 -10.94 13.44
C VAL A 69 3.79 -10.80 14.40
N ASN A 70 4.13 -11.88 15.11
CA ASN A 70 5.20 -11.84 16.10
C ASN A 70 6.57 -11.81 15.40
N GLN A 71 7.62 -11.40 16.12
CA GLN A 71 8.97 -11.39 15.55
C GLN A 71 9.45 -12.79 15.09
N SER A 72 8.98 -13.86 15.75
CA SER A 72 9.25 -15.25 15.34
C SER A 72 8.73 -15.55 13.94
N ASP A 73 7.58 -14.97 13.60
CA ASP A 73 6.84 -15.28 12.37
C ASP A 73 7.46 -14.55 11.16
N MET A 74 8.23 -13.49 11.41
CA MET A 74 8.90 -12.70 10.37
C MET A 74 9.91 -13.52 9.56
N GLY A 75 10.61 -14.46 10.21
CA GLY A 75 11.54 -15.35 9.53
C GLY A 75 10.82 -16.31 8.58
N GLU A 76 9.66 -16.82 9.00
CA GLU A 76 8.84 -17.73 8.18
C GLU A 76 8.09 -16.99 7.06
N MET A 77 7.98 -15.67 7.17
CA MET A 77 7.38 -14.79 6.17
C MET A 77 8.36 -14.28 5.12
N LEU A 78 9.66 -14.60 5.19
CA LEU A 78 10.62 -14.28 4.12
C LEU A 78 10.14 -14.65 2.70
N PRO A 79 9.40 -15.76 2.49
CA PRO A 79 8.85 -16.07 1.17
C PRO A 79 7.94 -14.98 0.58
N VAL A 80 7.34 -14.11 1.40
CA VAL A 80 6.53 -12.96 0.97
C VAL A 80 7.36 -12.01 0.09
N LEU A 81 8.61 -11.75 0.46
CA LEU A 81 9.51 -10.87 -0.29
C LEU A 81 10.02 -11.51 -1.59
N THR A 82 10.07 -12.85 -1.64
CA THR A 82 10.54 -13.59 -2.82
C THR A 82 9.40 -14.00 -3.76
N ASN A 83 8.15 -13.93 -3.32
CA ASN A 83 7.00 -14.26 -4.15
C ASN A 83 6.78 -13.16 -5.18
N GLU A 84 6.87 -13.50 -6.47
CA GLU A 84 6.81 -12.54 -7.58
C GLU A 84 5.51 -11.72 -7.60
N ASP A 85 4.35 -12.37 -7.39
CA ASP A 85 3.06 -11.69 -7.40
C ASP A 85 2.94 -10.69 -6.25
N ILE A 86 3.42 -11.05 -5.06
CA ILE A 86 3.36 -10.19 -3.87
C ILE A 86 4.35 -9.04 -4.01
N ASN A 87 5.64 -9.37 -4.20
CA ASN A 87 6.72 -8.40 -4.20
C ASN A 87 6.56 -7.40 -5.35
N SER A 88 6.28 -7.85 -6.57
CA SER A 88 6.10 -6.94 -7.71
C SER A 88 4.91 -6.02 -7.49
N PHE A 89 3.80 -6.53 -6.94
CA PHE A 89 2.63 -5.69 -6.69
C PHE A 89 2.93 -4.59 -5.66
N PHE A 90 3.57 -4.92 -4.53
CA PHE A 90 3.87 -3.91 -3.52
C PHE A 90 4.96 -2.93 -3.96
N GLN A 91 6.01 -3.39 -4.65
CA GLN A 91 7.01 -2.49 -5.23
C GLN A 91 6.39 -1.52 -6.24
N ASP A 92 5.50 -2.00 -7.10
CA ASP A 92 4.81 -1.15 -8.07
C ASP A 92 3.85 -0.17 -7.35
N MET A 93 3.16 -0.62 -6.30
CA MET A 93 2.08 0.13 -5.63
C MET A 93 2.55 1.17 -4.60
N ILE A 94 3.64 0.91 -3.87
CA ILE A 94 4.12 1.81 -2.80
C ILE A 94 4.35 3.25 -3.29
N PRO A 95 5.05 3.50 -4.41
CA PRO A 95 5.20 4.86 -4.92
C PRO A 95 3.86 5.50 -5.30
N CYS A 96 2.89 4.73 -5.80
CA CYS A 96 1.56 5.24 -6.16
C CYS A 96 0.74 5.69 -4.93
N LEU A 97 1.02 5.11 -3.76
CA LEU A 97 0.36 5.45 -2.50
C LEU A 97 0.94 6.70 -1.85
N TYR A 98 2.16 7.07 -2.19
CA TYR A 98 2.85 8.22 -1.60
C TYR A 98 2.08 9.51 -1.86
N LEU A 99 2.13 10.42 -0.89
CA LEU A 99 1.55 11.74 -1.01
C LEU A 99 2.42 12.77 -0.29
N GLU A 100 2.27 13.99 -0.75
CA GLU A 100 2.85 15.17 -0.13
C GLU A 100 1.76 16.12 0.38
N ILE A 101 2.14 16.98 1.33
CA ILE A 101 1.31 18.10 1.76
C ILE A 101 1.95 19.36 1.22
N GLN A 102 1.39 19.89 0.13
CA GLN A 102 1.86 21.13 -0.49
C GLN A 102 0.82 22.22 -0.25
N ASN A 103 1.24 23.35 0.35
CA ASN A 103 0.35 24.48 0.66
C ASN A 103 -0.93 24.07 1.44
N GLY A 104 -0.79 23.13 2.38
CA GLY A 104 -1.90 22.61 3.19
C GLY A 104 -2.86 21.66 2.45
N ARG A 105 -2.54 21.27 1.21
CA ARG A 105 -3.34 20.34 0.40
C ARG A 105 -2.61 19.02 0.21
N ILE A 106 -3.38 17.93 0.22
CA ILE A 106 -2.88 16.61 -0.14
C ILE A 106 -2.65 16.58 -1.66
N VAL A 107 -1.42 16.29 -2.07
CA VAL A 107 -1.03 16.10 -3.46
C VAL A 107 -0.62 14.64 -3.63
N GLN A 108 -1.24 13.98 -4.60
CA GLN A 108 -0.97 12.61 -4.99
C GLN A 108 -1.20 12.49 -6.49
N ASN A 109 -0.12 12.62 -7.25
CA ASN A 109 -0.09 12.72 -8.69
C ASN A 109 1.20 12.06 -9.23
N GLN A 110 1.46 12.25 -10.53
CA GLN A 110 2.64 11.68 -11.19
C GLN A 110 3.96 12.20 -10.61
N GLU A 111 4.04 13.49 -10.27
CA GLU A 111 5.24 14.09 -9.68
C GLU A 111 5.56 13.45 -8.32
N THR A 112 4.57 13.29 -7.45
CA THR A 112 4.79 12.60 -6.16
C THR A 112 5.20 11.14 -6.34
N PHE A 113 4.68 10.48 -7.39
CA PHE A 113 5.07 9.10 -7.71
C PHE A 113 6.55 9.03 -8.12
N GLU A 114 7.00 9.93 -9.00
CA GLU A 114 8.39 10.03 -9.44
C GLU A 114 9.32 10.34 -8.27
N THR A 115 8.98 11.32 -7.43
CA THR A 115 9.72 11.62 -6.19
C THR A 115 9.89 10.38 -5.32
N ALA A 116 8.83 9.59 -5.14
CA ALA A 116 8.90 8.37 -4.34
C ALA A 116 9.79 7.30 -4.99
N GLN A 117 9.71 7.10 -6.31
CA GLN A 117 10.54 6.14 -7.02
C GLN A 117 12.04 6.47 -6.96
N GLU A 118 12.39 7.75 -7.01
CA GLU A 118 13.79 8.22 -6.96
C GLU A 118 14.34 8.30 -5.55
N SER A 119 13.47 8.20 -4.53
CA SER A 119 13.85 8.34 -3.14
C SER A 119 14.54 7.10 -2.59
N GLU A 120 15.69 7.28 -1.94
CA GLU A 120 16.43 6.18 -1.31
C GLU A 120 15.66 5.48 -0.18
N TRP A 121 14.81 6.23 0.54
CA TRP A 121 13.99 5.70 1.63
C TRP A 121 12.98 4.63 1.18
N ILE A 122 12.68 4.53 -0.13
CA ILE A 122 11.70 3.56 -0.61
C ILE A 122 12.18 2.11 -0.43
N ASN A 123 13.50 1.89 -0.42
CA ASN A 123 14.08 0.56 -0.23
C ASN A 123 13.78 0.00 1.16
N GLU A 124 13.68 0.87 2.17
CA GLU A 124 13.31 0.51 3.54
C GLU A 124 11.83 0.08 3.67
N LEU A 125 11.04 0.24 2.60
CA LEU A 125 9.66 -0.21 2.53
C LEU A 125 9.49 -1.58 1.88
N ILE A 126 10.58 -2.17 1.36
CA ILE A 126 10.62 -3.58 0.96
C ILE A 126 10.75 -4.42 2.23
N ASP A 127 9.68 -4.43 3.01
CA ASP A 127 9.60 -5.02 4.34
C ASP A 127 8.28 -5.77 4.51
N ILE A 128 8.36 -6.96 5.12
CA ILE A 128 7.23 -7.87 5.30
C ILE A 128 6.13 -7.20 6.12
N ARG A 129 6.49 -6.50 7.20
CA ARG A 129 5.50 -5.85 8.07
C ARG A 129 4.75 -4.78 7.30
N PHE A 130 5.49 -3.98 6.55
CA PHE A 130 4.88 -2.94 5.73
C PHE A 130 3.94 -3.50 4.65
N TYR A 131 4.30 -4.60 4.00
CA TYR A 131 3.43 -5.25 3.01
C TYR A 131 2.14 -5.75 3.65
N ILE A 132 2.24 -6.34 4.85
CA ILE A 132 1.08 -6.82 5.62
C ILE A 132 0.19 -5.65 6.07
N ASP A 133 0.78 -4.58 6.59
CA ASP A 133 0.05 -3.36 7.00
C ASP A 133 -0.74 -2.79 5.81
N LEU A 134 -0.09 -2.65 4.66
CA LEU A 134 -0.72 -2.19 3.42
C LEU A 134 -1.82 -3.16 2.96
N PHE A 135 -1.58 -4.47 3.02
CA PHE A 135 -2.56 -5.47 2.66
C PHE A 135 -3.85 -5.34 3.48
N PHE A 136 -3.71 -5.19 4.81
CA PHE A 136 -4.86 -5.01 5.69
C PHE A 136 -5.55 -3.67 5.46
N GLU A 137 -4.81 -2.56 5.31
CA GLU A 137 -5.40 -1.25 4.99
C GLU A 137 -6.21 -1.30 3.68
N MET A 138 -5.68 -1.94 2.64
CA MET A 138 -6.38 -2.09 1.34
C MET A 138 -7.59 -3.02 1.45
N SER A 139 -7.47 -4.12 2.19
CA SER A 139 -8.56 -5.10 2.37
C SER A 139 -9.75 -4.51 3.13
N LEU A 140 -9.51 -3.72 4.19
CA LEU A 140 -10.54 -3.01 4.94
C LEU A 140 -11.26 -1.98 4.06
N ASN A 141 -10.50 -1.23 3.25
CA ASN A 141 -11.05 -0.25 2.33
C ASN A 141 -11.88 -0.88 1.19
N LYS A 142 -11.44 -2.03 0.65
CA LYS A 142 -12.23 -2.81 -0.33
C LYS A 142 -13.57 -3.26 0.28
N MET A 143 -13.58 -3.71 1.53
CA MET A 143 -14.84 -4.06 2.21
C MET A 143 -15.75 -2.83 2.40
N ALA A 144 -15.19 -1.67 2.71
CA ALA A 144 -15.94 -0.41 2.84
C ALA A 144 -16.55 0.05 1.49
N GLU A 145 -15.88 -0.16 0.36
CA GLU A 145 -16.45 0.13 -0.97
C GLU A 145 -17.55 -0.86 -1.38
N VAL A 146 -17.37 -2.16 -1.11
CA VAL A 146 -18.37 -3.19 -1.43
C VAL A 146 -19.65 -3.01 -0.59
N THR A 147 -19.53 -2.62 0.67
CA THR A 147 -20.69 -2.34 1.54
C THR A 147 -21.44 -1.08 1.12
N LYS A 148 -20.74 -0.03 0.67
CA LYS A 148 -21.37 1.17 0.07
C LYS A 148 -22.15 0.87 -1.21
N LYS A 149 -21.70 -0.07 -2.04
CA LYS A 149 -22.44 -0.52 -3.24
C LYS A 149 -23.71 -1.32 -2.91
N LYS A 150 -23.80 -1.92 -1.71
CA LYS A 150 -24.95 -2.73 -1.28
C LYS A 150 -26.08 -1.93 -0.62
N THR A 151 -25.93 -0.62 -0.38
CA THR A 151 -27.04 0.18 0.15
C THR A 151 -27.99 0.58 -0.99
N PRO A 152 -29.23 0.05 -1.06
CA PRO A 152 -30.15 0.45 -2.11
C PRO A 152 -30.51 1.93 -1.90
N LYS A 153 -30.28 2.77 -2.92
CA LYS A 153 -30.80 4.14 -2.96
C LYS A 153 -32.33 4.06 -2.91
N LYS A 154 -32.92 4.23 -1.72
CA LYS A 154 -34.35 4.47 -1.57
C LYS A 154 -34.71 5.72 -2.37
N LYS A 155 -35.33 5.54 -3.55
CA LYS A 155 -36.05 6.61 -4.25
C LYS A 155 -37.18 7.07 -3.33
N THR A 156 -37.02 8.23 -2.71
CA THR A 156 -38.12 8.95 -2.06
C THR A 156 -39.02 9.52 -3.16
N ASN A 157 -40.11 8.80 -3.46
CA ASN A 157 -41.23 9.37 -4.21
C ASN A 157 -41.96 10.36 -3.29
N SER A 158 -41.68 11.66 -3.47
CA SER A 158 -42.52 12.72 -2.92
C SER A 158 -43.84 12.76 -3.71
N LYS A 159 -44.87 12.08 -3.22
CA LYS A 159 -46.26 12.41 -3.58
C LYS A 159 -46.63 13.68 -2.81
N LYS A 160 -46.73 14.80 -3.52
CA LYS A 160 -47.46 15.99 -3.07
C LYS A 160 -48.95 15.63 -3.04
N SER A 161 -49.58 15.81 -1.89
CA SER A 161 -51.02 16.05 -1.75
C SER A 161 -51.19 17.42 -1.14
#